data_AF-L7LHP9-F1
#
_entry.id   AF-L7LHP9-F1
#
_cell.length_a   1.000
_cell.length_b   1.000
_cell.length_c   1.000
_cell.angle_alpha   90.00
_cell.angle_beta   90.00
_cell.angle_gamma   90.00
#
_symmetry.space_group_name_H-M   'P 1'
#
loop_
_entity.id
_entity.type
_entity.pdbx_description
1 polymer ?
#
loop_
_entity_poly.entity_id
_entity_poly.type
_entity_poly.pdbx_seq_one_letter_code
_entity_poly.pdbx_strand_id
1 'polypeptide(L)'
;MRSKKGSNPYPVCRVGKRDLQVHRLILEAKLQHPIGTQTAHHMCGNSMCVNPDHLQQVTSRENIAEMLARNDYIRRIAELERALAKVQPDHPLLAQAPLSGVVRAA
;
A
#
# COMPACT_ATOMS: atom_id res chain seq x y z
N MET A 1 14.09 -4.38 -15.29
CA MET A 1 15.08 -3.79 -14.35
C MET A 1 14.75 -4.26 -12.94
N ARG A 2 15.54 -5.18 -12.35
CA ARG A 2 15.32 -5.66 -10.97
C ARG A 2 15.92 -4.63 -10.01
N SER A 3 15.12 -4.06 -9.11
CA SER A 3 15.64 -3.15 -8.09
C SER A 3 16.59 -3.91 -7.16
N LYS A 4 17.78 -3.34 -6.93
CA LYS A 4 18.79 -3.92 -6.03
C LYS A 4 18.18 -4.05 -4.62
N LYS A 5 18.31 -5.24 -4.02
CA LYS A 5 17.96 -5.50 -2.61
C LYS A 5 18.58 -4.40 -1.74
N GLY A 6 17.74 -3.58 -1.11
CA GLY A 6 18.15 -2.47 -0.23
C GLY A 6 17.75 -1.06 -0.69
N SER A 7 17.12 -0.87 -1.86
CA SER A 7 16.62 0.46 -2.25
C SER A 7 15.38 0.84 -1.42
N ASN A 8 15.38 2.05 -0.85
CA ASN A 8 14.19 2.66 -0.26
C ASN A 8 12.99 2.51 -1.24
N PRO A 9 11.84 1.96 -0.81
CA PRO A 9 10.68 1.77 -1.70
C PRO A 9 10.04 3.09 -2.16
N TYR A 10 10.47 4.22 -1.61
CA TYR A 10 9.96 5.55 -1.92
C TYR A 10 10.95 6.40 -2.73
N PRO A 11 10.45 7.26 -3.64
CA PRO A 11 11.27 8.30 -4.26
C PRO A 11 11.85 9.26 -3.22
N VAL A 12 13.13 9.59 -3.37
CA VAL A 12 13.84 10.52 -2.51
C VAL A 12 14.42 11.67 -3.32
N CYS A 13 14.39 12.89 -2.77
CA CYS A 13 15.08 14.05 -3.31
C CYS A 13 16.12 14.54 -2.30
N ARG A 14 17.32 14.86 -2.77
CA ARG A 14 18.39 15.41 -1.93
C ARG A 14 18.33 16.94 -1.95
N VAL A 15 18.19 17.55 -0.78
CA VAL A 15 18.23 19.00 -0.60
C VAL A 15 19.39 19.32 0.36
N GLY A 16 20.49 19.81 -0.20
CA GLY A 16 21.75 19.99 0.53
C GLY A 16 22.33 18.66 1.02
N LYS A 17 22.45 18.50 2.34
CA LYS A 17 22.98 17.27 2.98
C LYS A 17 21.89 16.30 3.46
N ARG A 18 20.60 16.58 3.19
CA ARG A 18 19.46 15.76 3.66
C ARG A 18 18.76 15.08 2.50
N ASP A 19 18.42 13.80 2.68
CA ASP A 19 17.57 13.05 1.77
C ASP A 19 16.13 13.10 2.30
N LEU A 20 15.21 13.62 1.49
CA LEU A 20 13.82 13.84 1.85
C LEU A 20 12.92 12.92 1.03
N GLN A 21 11.89 12.37 1.67
CA GLN A 21 10.90 11.54 0.99
C GLN A 21 9.94 12.43 0.19
N VAL A 22 9.90 12.22 -1.13
CA VAL A 22 9.19 13.13 -2.05
C VAL A 22 7.68 13.13 -1.78
N HIS A 23 7.09 11.95 -1.57
CA HIS A 23 5.65 11.83 -1.28
C HIS A 23 5.26 12.59 0.00
N ARG A 24 6.12 12.58 1.02
CA ARG A 24 5.89 13.32 2.26
C ARG A 24 5.93 14.83 2.02
N LEU A 25 6.94 15.32 1.29
CA LEU A 25 7.06 16.75 0.98
C LEU A 25 5.86 17.27 0.20
N ILE A 26 5.37 16.47 -0.76
CA ILE A 26 4.20 16.85 -1.57
C ILE A 26 2.95 16.92 -0.72
N LEU A 27 2.75 15.98 0.21
CA LEU A 27 1.61 16.03 1.12
C LEU A 27 1.68 17.24 2.06
N GLU A 28 2.84 17.53 2.64
CA GLU A 28 3.05 18.72 3.47
C GLU A 28 2.80 20.02 2.67
N ALA A 29 3.26 20.07 1.42
CA ALA A 29 2.98 21.18 0.51
C ALA A 29 1.49 21.29 0.15
N LYS A 30 0.77 20.17 -0.05
CA LYS A 30 -0.69 20.18 -0.28
C LYS A 30 -1.44 20.75 0.92
N LEU A 31 -1.05 20.31 2.12
CA LEU A 31 -1.71 20.66 3.38
C LEU A 31 -1.30 22.04 3.92
N GLN A 32 -0.23 22.63 3.38
CA GLN A 32 0.34 23.90 3.84
C GLN A 32 0.78 23.87 5.31
N HIS A 33 1.07 22.68 5.86
CA HIS A 33 1.61 22.50 7.20
C HIS A 33 2.43 21.20 7.28
N PRO A 34 3.41 21.10 8.20
CA PRO A 34 4.12 19.86 8.43
C PRO A 34 3.19 18.80 9.04
N ILE A 35 3.33 17.53 8.64
CA ILE A 35 2.53 16.42 9.20
C ILE A 35 3.15 15.82 10.47
N GLY A 36 4.31 16.32 10.91
CA GLY A 36 4.96 15.89 12.16
C GLY A 36 5.27 14.39 12.18
N THR A 37 4.86 13.68 13.23
CA THR A 37 5.07 12.23 13.38
C THR A 37 4.07 11.38 12.59
N GLN A 38 3.12 11.99 11.90
CA GLN A 38 2.12 11.28 11.11
C GLN A 38 2.70 10.79 9.78
N THR A 39 1.96 9.87 9.16
CA THR A 39 2.38 9.15 7.95
C THR A 39 1.68 9.70 6.72
N ALA A 40 2.41 9.80 5.61
CA ALA A 40 1.86 10.08 4.30
C ALA A 40 1.46 8.74 3.63
N HIS A 41 0.21 8.36 3.79
CA HIS A 41 -0.32 7.08 3.30
C HIS A 41 -0.70 7.17 1.82
N HIS A 42 -0.33 6.14 1.06
CA HIS A 42 -0.65 6.04 -0.36
C HIS A 42 -1.96 5.26 -0.53
N MET A 43 -3.06 5.97 -0.73
CA MET A 43 -4.38 5.32 -0.95
C MET A 43 -4.38 4.44 -2.21
N CYS A 44 -3.50 4.72 -3.18
CA CYS A 44 -3.34 3.94 -4.40
C CYS A 44 -2.48 2.67 -4.25
N GLY A 45 -1.84 2.44 -3.10
CA GLY A 45 -0.97 1.28 -2.86
C GLY A 45 0.33 1.25 -3.68
N ASN A 46 0.65 2.31 -4.43
CA ASN A 46 1.89 2.43 -5.20
C ASN A 46 2.90 3.34 -4.48
N SER A 47 3.97 2.76 -3.93
CA SER A 47 5.00 3.50 -3.16
C SER A 47 5.83 4.48 -4.00
N MET A 48 5.80 4.37 -5.32
CA MET A 48 6.47 5.29 -6.24
C MET A 48 5.57 6.46 -6.67
N CYS A 49 4.29 6.45 -6.29
CA CYS A 49 3.36 7.52 -6.64
C CYS A 49 3.63 8.78 -5.80
N VAL A 50 3.60 9.94 -6.45
CA VAL A 50 3.82 11.25 -5.82
C VAL A 50 2.66 12.20 -6.07
N ASN A 51 1.54 11.71 -6.61
CA ASN A 51 0.36 12.54 -6.85
C ASN A 51 -0.24 12.98 -5.49
N PRO A 52 -0.37 14.29 -5.20
CA PRO A 52 -0.95 14.79 -3.96
C PRO A 52 -2.37 14.27 -3.68
N ASP A 53 -3.15 13.92 -4.70
CA ASP A 53 -4.51 13.40 -4.53
C ASP A 53 -4.57 11.92 -4.14
N HIS A 54 -3.46 11.21 -4.28
CA HIS A 54 -3.34 9.82 -3.85
C HIS A 54 -2.68 9.68 -2.47
N LEU A 55 -2.40 10.81 -1.81
CA LEU A 55 -1.74 10.87 -0.52
C LEU A 55 -2.71 11.36 0.55
N GLN A 56 -2.70 10.68 1.69
CA GLN A 56 -3.52 11.01 2.84
C GLN A 56 -2.65 11.09 4.09
N GLN A 57 -2.89 12.11 4.90
CA GLN A 57 -2.31 12.21 6.23
C GLN A 57 -3.06 11.25 7.16
N VAL A 58 -2.34 10.29 7.73
CA VAL A 58 -2.89 9.33 8.69
C VAL A 58 -1.97 9.19 9.89
N THR A 59 -2.54 8.86 11.03
CA THR A 59 -1.75 8.47 12.20
C THR A 59 -1.07 7.13 11.96
N SER A 60 0.05 6.89 12.63
CA SER A 60 0.74 5.59 12.56
C SER A 60 -0.16 4.43 13.01
N ARG A 61 -1.08 4.71 13.95
CA ARG A 61 -2.07 3.74 14.43
C ARG A 61 -3.05 3.35 13.32
N GLU A 62 -3.62 4.33 12.61
CA GLU A 62 -4.52 4.09 11.48
C GLU A 62 -3.82 3.36 10.34
N ASN A 63 -2.59 3.74 10.01
CA ASN A 63 -1.81 3.06 8.97
C ASN A 63 -1.56 1.58 9.30
N ILE A 64 -1.23 1.27 10.56
CA ILE A 64 -1.06 -0.12 11.01
C ILE A 64 -2.40 -0.86 11.01
N ALA A 65 -3.47 -0.23 11.49
CA ALA A 65 -4.79 -0.83 11.55
C ALA A 65 -5.32 -1.17 10.15
N GLU A 66 -5.16 -0.27 9.17
CA GLU A 66 -5.52 -0.52 7.76
C GLU A 66 -4.73 -1.69 7.20
N MET A 67 -3.40 -1.69 7.38
CA MET A 67 -2.54 -2.78 6.91
C MET A 67 -2.97 -4.13 7.50
N LEU A 68 -3.30 -4.19 8.79
CA LEU A 68 -3.76 -5.40 9.47
C LEU A 68 -5.13 -5.86 8.92
N ALA A 69 -6.10 -4.94 8.82
CA ALA A 69 -7.43 -5.25 8.29
C ALA A 69 -7.37 -5.73 6.84
N ARG A 70 -6.56 -5.08 6.01
CA ARG A 70 -6.33 -5.48 4.62
C ARG A 70 -5.78 -6.90 4.51
N ASN A 71 -4.77 -7.22 5.31
CA ASN A 71 -4.19 -8.57 5.32
C ASN A 71 -5.18 -9.63 5.80
N ASP A 72 -6.03 -9.31 6.78
CA ASP A 72 -7.10 -10.19 7.25
C ASP A 72 -8.14 -10.44 6.15
N TYR A 73 -8.64 -9.38 5.50
CA TYR A 73 -9.58 -9.51 4.39
C TYR A 73 -9.03 -10.33 3.24
N ILE A 74 -7.77 -10.11 2.85
CA ILE A 74 -7.13 -10.88 1.78
C ILE A 74 -7.07 -12.37 2.16
N ARG A 75 -6.66 -12.69 3.39
CA ARG A 75 -6.63 -14.08 3.87
C ARG A 75 -8.03 -14.70 3.85
N ARG A 76 -9.01 -13.96 4.36
CA ARG A 76 -10.40 -14.41 4.45
C ARG A 76 -10.99 -14.67 3.07
N ILE A 77 -10.77 -13.77 2.10
CA ILE A 77 -11.23 -13.95 0.73
C ILE A 77 -10.58 -15.20 0.10
N ALA A 78 -9.27 -15.41 0.28
CA ALA A 78 -8.60 -16.60 -0.23
C ALA A 78 -9.11 -17.92 0.39
N GLU A 79 -9.54 -17.91 1.64
CA GLU A 79 -10.21 -19.06 2.27
C GLU A 79 -11.61 -19.29 1.67
N LEU A 80 -12.38 -18.23 1.47
CA LEU A 80 -13.72 -18.29 0.88
C LEU A 80 -13.67 -18.76 -0.57
N GLU A 81 -12.73 -18.27 -1.39
CA GLU A 81 -12.51 -18.72 -2.76
C GLU A 81 -12.18 -20.22 -2.80
N ARG A 82 -11.31 -20.71 -1.89
CA ARG A 82 -10.99 -22.14 -1.77
C ARG A 82 -12.19 -22.97 -1.34
N ALA A 83 -13.04 -22.46 -0.46
CA ALA A 83 -14.27 -23.14 -0.06
C ALA A 83 -15.28 -23.17 -1.21
N LEU A 84 -15.45 -22.05 -1.92
CA LEU A 84 -16.34 -21.92 -3.07
C LEU A 84 -15.93 -22.87 -4.20
N ALA A 85 -14.64 -22.99 -4.49
CA ALA A 85 -14.13 -23.90 -5.51
C ALA A 85 -14.43 -25.38 -5.21
N LYS A 86 -14.59 -25.78 -3.94
CA LYS A 86 -14.98 -27.14 -3.56
C LYS A 86 -16.46 -27.40 -3.78
N VAL A 87 -17.31 -26.39 -3.61
CA VAL A 87 -18.77 -26.50 -3.71
C VAL A 87 -19.25 -26.28 -5.14
N GLN A 88 -18.70 -25.28 -5.82
CA GLN A 88 -19.05 -24.87 -7.16
C GLN A 88 -17.80 -24.44 -7.94
N PRO A 89 -17.09 -25.40 -8.57
CA PRO A 89 -15.87 -25.13 -9.31
C PRO A 89 -16.05 -24.13 -10.46
N ASP A 90 -17.20 -24.16 -11.14
CA ASP A 90 -17.51 -23.32 -12.31
C ASP A 90 -18.14 -21.97 -11.93
N HIS A 91 -18.03 -21.54 -10.66
CA HIS A 91 -18.63 -20.28 -10.22
C HIS A 91 -17.94 -19.07 -10.90
N PRO A 92 -18.69 -18.10 -11.47
CA PRO A 92 -18.12 -17.00 -12.25
C PRO A 92 -17.16 -16.10 -11.46
N LEU A 93 -17.30 -16.02 -10.12
CA LEU A 93 -16.35 -15.28 -9.28
C LEU A 93 -14.95 -15.91 -9.24
N LEU A 94 -14.81 -17.21 -9.49
CA LEU A 94 -13.51 -17.90 -9.52
C LEU A 94 -12.76 -17.70 -10.86
N ALA A 95 -13.45 -17.24 -11.90
CA ALA A 95 -12.85 -16.92 -13.19
C ALA A 95 -12.12 -15.56 -13.21
N GLN A 96 -12.28 -14.76 -12.15
CA GLN A 96 -11.58 -13.48 -11.98
C GLN A 96 -10.14 -13.74 -11.49
N ALA A 97 -9.20 -12.86 -11.85
CA ALA A 97 -7.80 -13.02 -11.45
C ALA A 97 -7.69 -13.16 -9.92
N PRO A 98 -7.12 -14.28 -9.41
CA PRO A 98 -7.17 -14.57 -7.99
C PRO A 98 -6.30 -13.57 -7.21
N LEU A 99 -6.83 -13.09 -6.08
CA LEU A 99 -6.09 -12.20 -5.18
C LEU A 99 -4.87 -12.88 -4.54
N SER A 100 -4.70 -14.19 -4.76
CA SER A 100 -3.52 -14.97 -4.35
C SER A 100 -2.20 -14.40 -4.87
N GLY A 101 -2.19 -13.69 -6.00
CA GLY A 101 -1.01 -12.97 -6.51
C GLY A 101 -0.59 -11.74 -5.69
N VAL A 102 -1.45 -11.25 -4.79
CA VAL A 102 -1.21 -10.11 -3.89
C VAL A 102 -0.71 -10.57 -2.52
N VAL A 103 -0.93 -11.84 -2.16
CA VAL A 103 -0.42 -12.45 -0.93
C VAL A 103 1.07 -12.72 -1.11
N ARG A 104 1.93 -11.87 -0.55
CA ARG A 104 3.32 -12.28 -0.32
C ARG A 104 3.26 -13.44 0.69
N ALA A 105 3.60 -14.65 0.23
CA ALA A 105 3.85 -15.77 1.13
C ALA A 105 4.83 -15.30 2.21
N ALA A 106 4.46 -15.49 3.47
CA ALA A 106 5.33 -15.30 4.61
C ALA A 106 6.51 -16.26 4.54
#